data_AF-A0A914P408-F1
#
_entry.id   AF-A0A914P408-F1
#
_cell.length_a   1.000
_cell.length_b   1.000
_cell.length_c   1.000
_cell.angle_alpha   90.00
_cell.angle_beta   90.00
_cell.angle_gamma   90.00
#
_symmetry.space_group_name_H-M   'P 1'
#
loop_
_entity.id
_entity.type
_entity.pdbx_description
1 polymer ?
#
loop_
_entity_poly.entity_id
_entity_poly.type
_entity_poly.pdbx_seq_one_letter_code
_entity_poly.pdbx_strand_id
1 'polypeptide(L)'
;WKVIFFNIVEGSTGDLREHGGLENFFLLLLIFYYFYAKLGGVYLLKSFFISTIFLCQMLRPSPELFPIFVSQDGFNIEVTNTIKEFNSKINYFTHLQHPEQKLPPAKAKDNYFRISQHYKWALDKIFLENGFKTVIITEDDLDIASDFFHYFNSTKPLLYSDPTIWCISAWNDNGNPSLVDWKGGINKLWRTDFFPGLGWMLTSELWIELRENWPGNF
;
A
#
# COMPACT_ATOMS: atom_id res chain seq x y z
N TRP A 1 -12.88 -10.52 6.52
CA TRP A 1 -13.42 -9.23 6.99
C TRP A 1 -12.58 -8.13 6.42
N LYS A 2 -13.17 -7.21 5.67
CA LYS A 2 -12.46 -6.14 4.96
C LYS A 2 -13.31 -4.87 5.01
N VAL A 3 -12.67 -3.71 5.05
CA VAL A 3 -13.33 -2.45 5.40
C VAL A 3 -13.09 -1.42 4.31
N ILE A 4 -14.15 -0.73 3.91
CA ILE A 4 -14.11 0.39 2.98
C ILE A 4 -14.16 1.67 3.83
N PHE A 5 -13.26 2.61 3.53
CA PHE A 5 -13.15 3.87 4.26
C PHE A 5 -13.80 5.01 3.48
N PHE A 6 -14.47 5.91 4.20
CA PHE A 6 -15.26 6.99 3.65
C PHE A 6 -14.78 8.34 4.14
N ASN A 7 -14.98 9.34 3.29
CA ASN A 7 -14.78 10.73 3.64
C ASN A 7 -16.05 11.28 4.32
N ILE A 8 -15.89 12.00 5.42
CA ILE A 8 -16.97 12.84 5.97
C ILE A 8 -16.89 14.18 5.23
N VAL A 9 -17.54 14.26 4.07
CA VAL A 9 -17.76 15.55 3.39
C VAL A 9 -19.26 15.76 3.25
N GLU A 10 -19.77 16.80 3.91
CA GLU A 10 -21.12 17.29 3.71
C GLU A 10 -21.27 17.78 2.26
N GLY A 11 -22.04 17.03 1.47
CA GLY A 11 -22.70 17.50 0.25
C GLY A 11 -21.81 17.71 -0.97
N SER A 12 -21.98 16.86 -1.97
CA SER A 12 -22.25 17.32 -3.34
C SER A 12 -22.74 16.17 -4.21
N THR A 13 -23.77 16.46 -5.01
CA THR A 13 -24.32 15.59 -6.06
C THR A 13 -23.45 15.70 -7.29
N GLY A 14 -22.88 14.57 -7.75
CA GLY A 14 -22.03 14.50 -8.94
C GLY A 14 -22.48 13.41 -9.91
N ASP A 15 -22.69 13.82 -11.15
CA ASP A 15 -23.19 13.10 -12.33
C ASP A 15 -22.29 11.89 -12.72
N LEU A 16 -22.90 10.71 -12.90
CA LEU A 16 -22.23 9.46 -13.26
C LEU A 16 -21.95 9.44 -14.77
N ARG A 17 -20.71 9.73 -15.14
CA ARG A 17 -20.22 9.47 -16.50
C ARG A 17 -19.47 8.16 -16.57
N GLU A 18 -19.88 7.34 -17.52
CA GLU A 18 -19.24 6.09 -17.92
C GLU A 18 -17.77 6.33 -18.32
N HIS A 19 -16.85 5.73 -17.58
CA HIS A 19 -15.46 5.56 -18.01
C HIS A 19 -15.15 4.07 -18.13
N GLY A 20 -15.45 3.55 -19.32
CA GLY A 20 -14.96 2.27 -19.81
C GLY A 20 -13.45 2.34 -20.03
N GLY A 21 -12.73 1.63 -19.17
CA GLY A 21 -11.28 1.43 -19.21
C GLY A 21 -10.86 0.81 -17.87
N LEU A 22 -10.95 -0.51 -17.76
CA LEU A 22 -10.44 -1.23 -16.58
C LEU A 22 -8.91 -1.16 -16.60
N GLU A 23 -8.38 -0.06 -16.10
CA GLU A 23 -6.94 0.13 -15.99
C GLU A 23 -6.32 -0.89 -15.05
N ASN A 24 -5.10 -1.28 -15.35
CA ASN A 24 -4.31 -2.21 -14.53
C ASN A 24 -4.25 -1.72 -13.08
N PHE A 25 -4.25 -2.66 -12.14
CA PHE A 25 -3.95 -2.38 -10.75
C PHE A 25 -2.45 -2.23 -10.59
N PHE A 26 -2.06 -1.68 -9.47
CA PHE A 26 -0.68 -1.64 -9.07
C PHE A 26 -0.58 -2.04 -7.62
N LEU A 27 0.34 -2.93 -7.30
CA LEU A 27 0.68 -3.22 -5.91
C LEU A 27 2.02 -2.57 -5.57
N LEU A 28 1.98 -1.57 -4.69
CA LEU A 28 3.13 -0.95 -4.08
C LEU A 28 3.43 -1.67 -2.76
N LEU A 29 4.57 -2.33 -2.68
CA LEU A 29 5.15 -2.80 -1.43
C LEU A 29 6.17 -1.77 -0.94
N LEU A 30 5.96 -1.23 0.25
CA LEU A 30 6.88 -0.31 0.91
C LEU A 30 7.76 -1.07 1.91
N ILE A 31 9.06 -0.80 1.90
CA ILE A 31 10.04 -1.39 2.82
C ILE A 31 10.61 -0.27 3.73
N PHE A 32 10.41 -0.38 5.04
CA PHE A 32 10.83 0.64 6.02
C PHE A 32 12.09 0.23 6.81
N TYR A 33 13.26 0.80 6.46
CA TYR A 33 14.54 0.27 6.95
C TYR A 33 15.20 0.96 8.14
N TYR A 34 14.62 2.04 8.69
CA TYR A 34 15.34 2.81 9.71
C TYR A 34 15.31 2.20 11.13
N PHE A 35 14.26 1.45 11.49
CA PHE A 35 14.05 1.04 12.89
C PHE A 35 14.77 -0.27 13.26
N TYR A 36 14.70 -1.29 12.40
CA TYR A 36 15.16 -2.64 12.73
C TYR A 36 16.67 -2.86 12.57
N ALA A 37 17.35 -2.08 11.73
CA ALA A 37 18.81 -2.12 11.62
C ALA A 37 19.50 -1.72 12.94
N LYS A 38 18.86 -0.86 13.75
CA LYS A 38 19.38 -0.41 15.05
C LYS A 38 19.20 -1.45 16.17
N LEU A 39 18.29 -2.42 15.99
CA LEU A 39 17.99 -3.50 16.93
C LEU A 39 18.64 -4.85 16.55
N GLY A 40 19.55 -4.87 15.56
CA GLY A 40 20.23 -6.10 15.12
C GLY A 40 19.33 -7.10 14.38
N GLY A 41 18.18 -6.66 13.86
CA GLY A 41 17.09 -7.51 13.36
C GLY A 41 17.02 -7.75 11.85
N VAL A 42 18.12 -7.58 11.09
CA VAL A 42 18.11 -7.68 9.61
C VAL A 42 17.53 -9.00 9.10
N TYR A 43 17.79 -10.12 9.79
CA TYR A 43 17.28 -11.44 9.41
C TYR A 43 15.75 -11.54 9.50
N LEU A 44 15.12 -10.88 10.47
CA LEU A 44 13.66 -10.90 10.62
C LEU A 44 12.98 -10.14 9.48
N LEU A 45 13.50 -8.96 9.13
CA LEU A 45 13.03 -8.19 7.97
C LEU A 45 13.17 -8.96 6.67
N LYS A 46 14.31 -9.66 6.49
CA LYS A 46 14.50 -10.55 5.35
C LYS A 46 13.42 -11.63 5.29
N SER A 47 13.01 -12.19 6.43
CA SER A 47 11.96 -13.21 6.49
C SER A 47 10.57 -12.66 6.13
N PHE A 48 10.17 -11.53 6.72
CA PHE A 48 8.85 -10.94 6.45
C PHE A 48 8.74 -10.43 5.01
N PHE A 49 9.73 -9.66 4.53
CA PHE A 49 9.77 -9.21 3.14
C PHE A 49 9.66 -10.38 2.16
N ILE A 50 10.47 -11.44 2.35
CA ILE A 50 10.43 -12.61 1.46
C ILE A 50 9.07 -13.31 1.54
N SER A 51 8.47 -13.43 2.72
CA SER A 51 7.13 -14.02 2.89
C SER A 51 6.08 -13.22 2.12
N THR A 52 5.99 -11.92 2.37
CA THR A 52 4.99 -11.04 1.75
C THR A 52 5.13 -11.00 0.24
N ILE A 53 6.35 -10.78 -0.27
CA ILE A 53 6.55 -10.71 -1.73
C ILE A 53 6.30 -12.07 -2.40
N PHE A 54 6.63 -13.18 -1.73
CA PHE A 54 6.34 -14.52 -2.22
C PHE A 54 4.83 -14.79 -2.26
N LEU A 55 4.08 -14.41 -1.22
CA LEU A 55 2.62 -14.51 -1.22
C LEU A 55 2.00 -13.64 -2.31
N CYS A 56 2.46 -12.39 -2.47
CA CYS A 56 2.02 -11.52 -3.56
C CYS A 56 2.27 -12.16 -4.93
N GLN A 57 3.42 -12.80 -5.13
CA GLN A 57 3.72 -13.52 -6.37
C GLN A 57 2.82 -14.74 -6.58
N MET A 58 2.58 -15.53 -5.54
CA MET A 58 1.80 -16.77 -5.65
C MET A 58 0.31 -16.52 -5.82
N LEU A 59 -0.19 -15.45 -5.23
CA LEU A 59 -1.61 -15.11 -5.23
C LEU A 59 -2.00 -14.09 -6.30
N ARG A 60 -1.03 -13.39 -6.92
CA ARG A 60 -1.35 -12.44 -8.00
C ARG A 60 -1.92 -13.19 -9.21
N PRO A 61 -3.06 -12.76 -9.76
CA PRO A 61 -3.68 -13.44 -10.89
C PRO A 61 -2.91 -13.20 -12.21
N SER A 62 -2.29 -12.02 -12.37
CA SER A 62 -1.51 -11.68 -13.57
C SER A 62 -0.48 -10.59 -13.23
N PRO A 63 0.77 -10.70 -13.74
CA PRO A 63 1.78 -9.64 -13.64
C PRO A 63 1.41 -8.35 -14.37
N GLU A 64 0.59 -8.44 -15.42
CA GLU A 64 0.12 -7.30 -16.20
C GLU A 64 -1.02 -6.57 -15.48
N LEU A 65 -1.94 -7.33 -14.87
CA LEU A 65 -3.04 -6.76 -14.10
C LEU A 65 -2.58 -6.22 -12.74
N PHE A 66 -1.58 -6.87 -12.11
CA PHE A 66 -1.01 -6.47 -10.82
C PHE A 66 0.52 -6.45 -10.88
N PRO A 67 1.12 -5.50 -11.63
CA PRO A 67 2.54 -5.18 -11.48
C PRO A 67 2.86 -4.88 -10.02
N ILE A 68 3.99 -5.42 -9.56
CA ILE A 68 4.48 -5.22 -8.21
C ILE A 68 5.68 -4.29 -8.26
N PHE A 69 5.68 -3.27 -7.42
CA PHE A 69 6.85 -2.44 -7.18
C PHE A 69 7.23 -2.51 -5.72
N VAL A 70 8.53 -2.59 -5.49
CA VAL A 70 9.12 -2.64 -4.17
C VAL A 70 9.86 -1.32 -3.98
N SER A 71 9.42 -0.51 -3.02
CA SER A 71 10.03 0.78 -2.71
C SER A 71 10.86 0.68 -1.45
N GLN A 72 12.18 0.83 -1.58
CA GLN A 72 13.14 0.76 -0.49
C GLN A 72 13.54 2.17 -0.04
N ASP A 73 13.46 2.46 1.27
CA ASP A 73 14.01 3.70 1.85
C ASP A 73 15.54 3.64 2.07
N GLY A 74 16.21 4.77 1.86
CA GLY A 74 17.63 4.97 2.17
C GLY A 74 18.59 4.08 1.36
N PHE A 75 19.77 3.78 1.90
CA PHE A 75 20.74 2.89 1.24
C PHE A 75 21.32 1.88 2.24
N ASN A 76 20.52 0.86 2.59
CA ASN A 76 21.03 -0.30 3.28
C ASN A 76 21.42 -1.38 2.26
N ILE A 77 22.72 -1.68 2.19
CA ILE A 77 23.29 -2.60 1.20
C ILE A 77 22.78 -4.04 1.35
N GLU A 78 22.50 -4.50 2.57
CA GLU A 78 22.03 -5.86 2.83
C GLU A 78 20.61 -6.07 2.29
N VAL A 79 19.79 -5.03 2.37
CA VAL A 79 18.44 -4.97 1.78
C VAL A 79 18.51 -4.96 0.30
N THR A 80 19.27 -4.03 -0.24
CA THR A 80 19.41 -3.87 -1.67
C THR A 80 19.93 -5.16 -2.28
N ASN A 81 20.86 -5.84 -1.62
CA ASN A 81 21.33 -7.16 -2.04
C ASN A 81 20.23 -8.23 -1.94
N THR A 82 19.46 -8.26 -0.85
CA THR A 82 18.34 -9.21 -0.69
C THR A 82 17.28 -9.01 -1.77
N ILE A 83 16.87 -7.77 -2.03
CA ILE A 83 15.91 -7.41 -3.08
C ILE A 83 16.46 -7.80 -4.45
N LYS A 84 17.73 -7.47 -4.75
CA LYS A 84 18.37 -7.83 -6.03
C LYS A 84 18.52 -9.32 -6.22
N GLU A 85 18.94 -10.05 -5.18
CA GLU A 85 19.11 -11.50 -5.22
C GLU A 85 17.77 -12.21 -5.44
N PHE A 86 16.71 -11.70 -4.80
CA PHE A 86 15.38 -12.22 -5.02
C PHE A 86 14.93 -11.89 -6.46
N ASN A 87 14.96 -10.61 -6.86
CA ASN A 87 14.48 -10.19 -8.18
C ASN A 87 15.28 -10.79 -9.35
N SER A 88 16.57 -11.06 -9.21
CA SER A 88 17.40 -11.62 -10.30
C SER A 88 17.02 -13.04 -10.70
N LYS A 89 16.47 -13.82 -9.77
CA LYS A 89 16.10 -15.23 -10.02
C LYS A 89 14.83 -15.35 -10.88
N ILE A 90 14.03 -14.29 -10.92
CA ILE A 90 12.60 -14.41 -11.22
C ILE A 90 11.99 -13.20 -11.95
N ASN A 91 12.66 -12.05 -11.92
CA ASN A 91 12.25 -10.78 -12.53
C ASN A 91 10.78 -10.43 -12.22
N TYR A 92 10.40 -10.47 -10.94
CA TYR A 92 9.00 -10.41 -10.50
C TYR A 92 8.45 -9.02 -10.24
N PHE A 93 9.32 -8.06 -9.90
CA PHE A 93 8.89 -6.72 -9.51
C PHE A 93 9.89 -5.65 -9.96
N THR A 94 9.42 -4.41 -9.98
CA THR A 94 10.26 -3.23 -10.20
C THR A 94 10.77 -2.72 -8.87
N HIS A 95 12.08 -2.60 -8.71
CA HIS A 95 12.69 -2.03 -7.49
C HIS A 95 12.84 -0.52 -7.64
N LEU A 96 12.28 0.24 -6.70
CA LEU A 96 12.46 1.67 -6.54
C LEU A 96 13.30 1.94 -5.30
N GLN A 97 14.35 2.77 -5.46
CA GLN A 97 15.20 3.17 -4.35
C GLN A 97 14.98 4.65 -4.03
N HIS A 98 14.39 4.93 -2.87
CA HIS A 98 14.28 6.30 -2.37
C HIS A 98 15.67 6.75 -1.89
N PRO A 99 16.22 7.86 -2.44
CA PRO A 99 17.52 8.35 -2.03
C PRO A 99 17.54 8.72 -0.54
N GLU A 100 18.68 8.48 0.11
CA GLU A 100 18.85 8.84 1.51
C GLU A 100 18.75 10.37 1.70
N GLN A 101 17.79 10.80 2.51
CA GLN A 101 17.67 12.19 2.89
C GLN A 101 18.67 12.52 4.01
N LYS A 102 19.45 13.59 3.82
CA LYS A 102 20.32 14.17 4.86
C LYS A 102 19.45 14.83 5.95
N LEU A 103 18.87 14.01 6.81
CA LEU A 103 18.17 14.48 7.99
C LEU A 103 19.12 14.54 9.19
N PRO A 104 18.91 15.48 10.15
CA PRO A 104 19.65 15.50 11.40
C PRO A 104 19.57 14.14 12.13
N PRO A 105 20.53 13.83 13.03
CA PRO A 105 20.55 12.56 13.76
C PRO A 105 19.23 12.32 14.53
N ALA A 106 18.64 11.14 14.29
CA ALA A 106 17.24 10.85 14.56
C ALA A 106 16.85 10.85 16.05
N LYS A 107 15.86 11.67 16.40
CA LYS A 107 14.91 11.47 17.51
C LYS A 107 13.73 10.62 17.03
N ALA A 108 12.91 10.08 17.94
CA ALA A 108 11.75 9.26 17.55
C ALA A 108 10.77 9.94 16.56
N LYS A 109 10.63 11.28 16.65
CA LYS A 109 9.86 12.09 15.69
C LYS A 109 10.44 12.07 14.27
N ASP A 110 11.74 11.86 14.13
CA ASP A 110 12.43 11.88 12.84
C ASP A 110 12.18 10.58 12.05
N ASN A 111 11.71 9.50 12.70
CA ASN A 111 11.34 8.25 12.02
C ASN A 111 10.01 8.39 11.29
N TYR A 112 8.98 8.95 11.95
CA TYR A 112 7.70 9.22 11.31
C TYR A 112 7.83 10.19 10.14
N PHE A 113 8.77 11.14 10.25
CA PHE A 113 9.14 12.01 9.14
C PHE A 113 9.71 11.21 7.96
N ARG A 114 10.68 10.31 8.19
CA ARG A 114 11.26 9.46 7.14
C ARG A 114 10.20 8.62 6.44
N ILE A 115 9.30 8.00 7.22
CA ILE A 115 8.18 7.21 6.70
C ILE A 115 7.28 8.08 5.81
N SER A 116 6.85 9.24 6.32
CA SER A 116 6.00 10.19 5.57
C SER A 116 6.64 10.60 4.24
N GLN A 117 7.93 10.93 4.25
CA GLN A 117 8.66 11.35 3.06
C GLN A 117 8.84 10.21 2.06
N HIS A 118 9.08 8.98 2.53
CA HIS A 118 9.20 7.82 1.67
C HIS A 118 7.86 7.47 1.01
N TYR A 119 6.75 7.50 1.76
CA TYR A 119 5.40 7.38 1.19
C TYR A 119 5.15 8.44 0.10
N LYS A 120 5.45 9.71 0.39
CA LYS A 120 5.28 10.80 -0.59
C LYS A 120 6.08 10.55 -1.85
N TRP A 121 7.36 10.24 -1.69
CA TRP A 121 8.24 9.99 -2.82
C TRP A 121 7.77 8.80 -3.66
N ALA A 122 7.41 7.69 -3.00
CA ALA A 122 6.98 6.49 -3.69
C ALA A 122 5.67 6.73 -4.46
N LEU A 123 4.69 7.40 -3.85
CA LEU A 123 3.42 7.70 -4.51
C LEU A 123 3.58 8.72 -5.66
N ASP A 124 4.44 9.73 -5.52
CA ASP A 124 4.79 10.62 -6.64
C ASP A 124 5.45 9.83 -7.79
N LYS A 125 6.35 8.87 -7.51
CA LYS A 125 6.90 7.98 -8.54
C LYS A 125 5.79 7.20 -9.26
N ILE A 126 4.87 6.60 -8.52
CA ILE A 126 3.86 5.72 -9.12
C ILE A 126 2.81 6.51 -9.90
N PHE A 127 2.26 7.56 -9.32
CA PHE A 127 1.17 8.31 -9.92
C PHE A 127 1.66 9.31 -10.98
N LEU A 128 2.73 10.07 -10.72
CA LEU A 128 3.13 11.17 -11.60
C LEU A 128 4.12 10.73 -12.68
N GLU A 129 5.08 9.88 -12.33
CA GLU A 129 6.13 9.46 -13.28
C GLU A 129 5.75 8.21 -14.07
N ASN A 130 5.04 7.26 -13.44
CA ASN A 130 4.61 6.02 -14.10
C ASN A 130 3.15 6.07 -14.60
N GLY A 131 2.36 7.08 -14.21
CA GLY A 131 1.02 7.33 -14.77
C GLY A 131 -0.06 6.31 -14.39
N PHE A 132 0.13 5.54 -13.32
CA PHE A 132 -0.91 4.65 -12.80
C PHE A 132 -2.09 5.46 -12.25
N LYS A 133 -3.32 4.93 -12.33
CA LYS A 133 -4.51 5.58 -11.73
C LYS A 133 -5.01 4.96 -10.45
N THR A 134 -4.58 3.74 -10.13
CA THR A 134 -4.96 3.04 -8.89
C THR A 134 -3.76 2.32 -8.33
N VAL A 135 -3.57 2.41 -7.02
CA VAL A 135 -2.50 1.72 -6.28
C VAL A 135 -3.09 1.02 -5.08
N ILE A 136 -2.64 -0.20 -4.81
CA ILE A 136 -2.79 -0.90 -3.53
C ILE A 136 -1.44 -0.76 -2.83
N ILE A 137 -1.43 -0.31 -1.58
CA ILE A 137 -0.23 -0.15 -0.75
C ILE A 137 -0.23 -1.22 0.32
N THR A 138 0.88 -1.91 0.49
CA THR A 138 1.15 -2.80 1.61
C THR A 138 2.58 -2.58 2.13
N GLU A 139 2.84 -3.04 3.35
CA GLU A 139 4.14 -2.93 4.02
C GLU A 139 4.83 -4.30 4.11
N ASP A 140 6.12 -4.30 4.46
CA ASP A 140 6.98 -5.48 4.46
C ASP A 140 6.76 -6.42 5.65
N ASP A 141 5.96 -6.02 6.63
CA ASP A 141 5.57 -6.80 7.81
C ASP A 141 4.12 -7.33 7.76
N LEU A 142 3.45 -7.21 6.61
CA LEU A 142 2.08 -7.69 6.41
C LEU A 142 2.02 -8.95 5.55
N ASP A 143 1.32 -9.96 6.03
CA ASP A 143 0.89 -11.10 5.20
C ASP A 143 -0.45 -10.78 4.50
N ILE A 144 -0.65 -11.36 3.31
CA ILE A 144 -1.87 -11.17 2.53
C ILE A 144 -2.74 -12.44 2.52
N ALA A 145 -4.05 -12.26 2.50
CA ALA A 145 -5.01 -13.35 2.36
C ALA A 145 -5.06 -13.89 0.91
N SER A 146 -5.51 -15.13 0.73
CA SER A 146 -5.60 -15.79 -0.58
C SER A 146 -6.52 -15.06 -1.58
N ASP A 147 -7.48 -14.29 -1.08
CA ASP A 147 -8.44 -13.51 -1.86
C ASP A 147 -8.10 -12.00 -1.91
N PHE A 148 -6.88 -11.62 -1.51
CA PHE A 148 -6.44 -10.22 -1.43
C PHE A 148 -6.63 -9.47 -2.77
N PHE A 149 -6.06 -10.02 -3.85
CA PHE A 149 -6.16 -9.42 -5.19
C PHE A 149 -7.60 -9.42 -5.72
N HIS A 150 -8.33 -10.51 -5.49
CA HIS A 150 -9.73 -10.62 -5.91
C HIS A 150 -10.61 -9.57 -5.21
N TYR A 151 -10.35 -9.30 -3.93
CA TYR A 151 -11.06 -8.28 -3.17
C TYR A 151 -10.85 -6.88 -3.74
N PHE A 152 -9.60 -6.46 -3.94
CA PHE A 152 -9.33 -5.15 -4.51
C PHE A 152 -9.86 -5.04 -5.94
N ASN A 153 -9.74 -6.11 -6.72
CA ASN A 153 -10.30 -6.15 -8.07
C ASN A 153 -11.83 -5.91 -8.07
N SER A 154 -12.54 -6.60 -7.18
CA SER A 154 -14.00 -6.55 -7.11
C SER A 154 -14.53 -5.26 -6.51
N THR A 155 -13.75 -4.58 -5.67
CA THR A 155 -14.16 -3.36 -4.97
C THR A 155 -13.66 -2.07 -5.62
N LYS A 156 -12.67 -2.12 -6.52
CA LYS A 156 -12.18 -0.95 -7.28
C LYS A 156 -13.28 -0.10 -7.92
N PRO A 157 -14.31 -0.66 -8.58
CA PRO A 157 -15.36 0.16 -9.17
C PRO A 157 -16.02 1.13 -8.18
N LEU A 158 -16.06 0.76 -6.90
CA LEU A 158 -16.63 1.61 -5.84
C LEU A 158 -15.83 2.90 -5.64
N LEU A 159 -14.50 2.88 -5.75
CA LEU A 159 -13.66 4.10 -5.66
C LEU A 159 -14.00 5.13 -6.73
N TYR A 160 -14.46 4.67 -7.90
CA TYR A 160 -14.74 5.54 -9.04
C TYR A 160 -16.22 5.94 -9.11
N SER A 161 -17.13 5.12 -8.61
CA SER A 161 -18.57 5.36 -8.70
C SER A 161 -19.16 6.06 -7.48
N ASP A 162 -18.55 5.95 -6.29
CA ASP A 162 -19.00 6.61 -5.07
C ASP A 162 -17.95 7.63 -4.59
N PRO A 163 -18.17 8.94 -4.82
CA PRO A 163 -17.21 9.99 -4.45
C PRO A 163 -17.04 10.13 -2.93
N THR A 164 -17.87 9.47 -2.13
CA THR A 164 -17.69 9.45 -0.68
C THR A 164 -16.65 8.41 -0.25
N ILE A 165 -16.23 7.47 -1.10
CA ILE A 165 -15.14 6.53 -0.81
C ILE A 165 -13.82 7.22 -1.05
N TRP A 166 -13.01 7.30 0.00
CA TRP A 166 -11.65 7.79 -0.10
C TRP A 166 -10.69 6.63 -0.40
N CYS A 167 -10.78 5.52 0.33
CA CYS A 167 -9.95 4.34 0.07
C CYS A 167 -10.66 3.03 0.43
N ILE A 168 -10.11 1.91 -0.03
CA ILE A 168 -10.55 0.57 0.36
C ILE A 168 -9.41 -0.09 1.14
N SER A 169 -9.67 -0.67 2.31
CA SER A 169 -8.65 -1.37 3.11
C SER A 169 -8.95 -2.86 3.26
N ALA A 170 -7.89 -3.66 3.37
CA ALA A 170 -7.94 -5.07 3.70
C ALA A 170 -8.00 -5.32 5.22
N TRP A 171 -7.92 -4.27 6.04
CA TRP A 171 -7.83 -4.37 7.49
C TRP A 171 -9.17 -4.12 8.19
N ASN A 172 -9.35 -4.81 9.32
CA ASN A 172 -10.43 -4.57 10.27
C ASN A 172 -9.81 -4.42 11.66
N ASP A 173 -9.83 -3.23 12.24
CA ASP A 173 -9.27 -2.95 13.57
C ASP A 173 -9.87 -3.83 14.68
N ASN A 174 -11.12 -4.29 14.50
CA ASN A 174 -11.78 -5.23 15.40
C ASN A 174 -11.81 -6.66 14.83
N GLY A 175 -10.79 -7.03 14.04
CA GLY A 175 -10.66 -8.30 13.33
C GLY A 175 -10.40 -9.53 14.20
N ASN A 176 -10.42 -9.40 15.53
CA ASN A 176 -10.19 -10.52 16.44
C ASN A 176 -11.20 -11.65 16.14
N PRO A 177 -10.74 -12.92 16.06
CA PRO A 177 -11.64 -14.00 15.70
C PRO A 177 -12.88 -14.17 16.57
N SER A 178 -12.85 -13.73 17.83
CA SER A 178 -14.00 -13.77 18.75
C SER A 178 -15.04 -12.68 18.51
N LEU A 179 -14.66 -11.59 17.83
CA LEU A 179 -15.50 -10.42 17.57
C LEU A 179 -16.13 -10.45 16.18
N VAL A 180 -15.72 -11.40 15.35
CA VAL A 180 -16.12 -11.45 13.94
C VAL A 180 -16.80 -12.76 13.58
N ASP A 181 -17.89 -12.67 12.81
CA ASP A 181 -18.64 -13.82 12.29
C ASP A 181 -17.94 -14.49 11.08
N TRP A 182 -16.93 -15.32 11.33
CA TRP A 182 -16.19 -16.01 10.25
C TRP A 182 -17.06 -16.85 9.32
N LYS A 183 -18.23 -17.30 9.77
CA LYS A 183 -19.09 -18.20 9.01
C LYS A 183 -20.04 -17.45 8.08
N GLY A 184 -20.66 -16.38 8.58
CA GLY A 184 -21.67 -15.60 7.84
C GLY A 184 -21.17 -14.25 7.32
N GLY A 185 -19.97 -13.80 7.71
CA GLY A 185 -19.45 -12.47 7.38
C GLY A 185 -18.39 -12.41 6.29
N ILE A 186 -18.02 -13.55 5.69
CA ILE A 186 -16.93 -13.60 4.69
C ILE A 186 -17.17 -12.70 3.46
N ASN A 187 -18.44 -12.53 3.07
CA ASN A 187 -18.85 -11.70 1.92
C ASN A 187 -19.38 -10.31 2.34
N LYS A 188 -19.20 -9.90 3.59
CA LYS A 188 -19.68 -8.59 4.08
C LYS A 188 -18.54 -7.57 4.06
N LEU A 189 -18.87 -6.39 3.56
CA LEU A 189 -18.02 -5.21 3.60
C LEU A 189 -18.69 -4.13 4.43
N TRP A 190 -17.88 -3.30 5.07
CA TRP A 190 -18.36 -2.25 5.96
C TRP A 190 -17.81 -0.90 5.53
N ARG A 191 -18.58 0.14 5.87
CA ARG A 191 -18.16 1.53 5.79
C ARG A 191 -17.61 1.98 7.14
N THR A 192 -16.48 2.67 7.13
CA THR A 192 -15.90 3.28 8.32
C THR A 192 -15.39 4.69 8.00
N ASP A 193 -15.46 5.56 9.00
CA ASP A 193 -14.86 6.90 8.96
C ASP A 193 -13.51 6.93 9.71
N PHE A 194 -12.99 5.76 10.10
CA PHE A 194 -11.65 5.60 10.65
C PHE A 194 -10.71 5.01 9.60
N PHE A 195 -9.65 5.73 9.22
CA PHE A 195 -8.68 5.25 8.22
C PHE A 195 -7.77 4.16 8.83
N PRO A 196 -7.90 2.90 8.41
CA PRO A 196 -7.20 1.79 9.06
C PRO A 196 -5.81 1.51 8.46
N GLY A 197 -5.52 2.02 7.26
CA GLY A 197 -4.29 1.69 6.51
C GLY A 197 -4.19 0.20 6.18
N LEU A 198 -3.02 -0.39 6.45
CA LEU A 198 -2.72 -1.84 6.46
C LEU A 198 -3.30 -2.63 5.28
N GLY A 199 -2.70 -2.44 4.09
CA GLY A 199 -3.20 -3.01 2.85
C GLY A 199 -4.36 -2.18 2.32
N TRP A 200 -4.11 -1.06 1.66
CA TRP A 200 -5.17 -0.12 1.25
C TRP A 200 -4.99 0.39 -0.18
N MET A 201 -6.11 0.63 -0.85
CA MET A 201 -6.19 1.02 -2.24
C MET A 201 -6.73 2.43 -2.40
N LEU A 202 -6.04 3.22 -3.22
CA LEU A 202 -6.34 4.63 -3.48
C LEU A 202 -6.19 4.97 -4.97
N THR A 203 -6.75 6.12 -5.37
CA THR A 203 -6.68 6.62 -6.76
C THR A 203 -5.66 7.75 -6.94
N SER A 204 -5.31 8.03 -8.20
CA SER A 204 -4.47 9.16 -8.58
C SER A 204 -5.08 10.50 -8.21
N GLU A 205 -6.38 10.66 -8.40
CA GLU A 205 -7.10 11.92 -8.15
C GLU A 205 -6.97 12.31 -6.68
N LEU A 206 -7.14 11.33 -5.82
CA LEU A 206 -6.95 11.52 -4.41
C LEU A 206 -5.50 11.80 -4.05
N TRP A 207 -4.54 11.08 -4.63
CA TRP A 207 -3.14 11.38 -4.36
C TRP A 207 -2.79 12.82 -4.71
N ILE A 208 -3.34 13.35 -5.82
CA ILE A 208 -3.18 14.75 -6.24
C ILE A 208 -3.74 15.72 -5.20
N GLU A 209 -4.88 15.40 -4.56
CA GLU A 209 -5.42 16.19 -3.45
C GLU A 209 -4.49 16.18 -2.22
N LEU A 210 -4.05 14.99 -1.81
CA LEU A 210 -3.28 14.83 -0.56
C LEU A 210 -1.85 15.35 -0.65
N ARG A 211 -1.21 15.22 -1.82
CA ARG A 211 0.22 15.53 -1.98
C ARG A 211 0.54 17.02 -1.77
N GLU A 212 -0.41 17.91 -2.04
CA GLU A 212 -0.26 19.35 -1.87
C GLU A 212 -0.06 19.73 -0.41
N ASN A 213 -0.80 19.05 0.49
CA ASN A 213 -0.78 19.29 1.94
C ASN A 213 -0.13 18.14 2.72
N TRP A 214 0.67 17.30 2.03
CA TRP A 214 1.29 16.14 2.66
C TRP A 214 2.17 16.56 3.85
N PRO A 215 2.03 15.91 5.02
CA PRO A 215 2.70 16.34 6.25
C PRO A 215 4.22 16.29 6.09
N GLY A 216 4.78 17.48 5.94
CA GLY A 216 6.20 17.70 5.73
C GLY A 216 6.99 17.99 7.01
N ASN A 217 6.35 18.17 8.18
CA ASN A 217 6.96 18.34 9.51
C ASN A 217 5.88 18.11 10.60
N PHE A 218 6.21 17.44 11.71
CA PHE A 218 5.35 17.23 12.89
C PHE A 218 5.92 17.89 14.15
#